data_AF-A0A521XAD9-F1
#
_entry.id   AF-A0A521XAD9-F1
#
_cell.length_a   1.000
_cell.length_b   1.000
_cell.length_c   1.000
_cell.angle_alpha   90.00
_cell.angle_beta   90.00
_cell.angle_gamma   90.00
#
_symmetry.space_group_name_H-M   'P 1'
#
loop_
_entity.id
_entity.type
_entity.pdbx_description
1 polymer ?
#
loop_
_entity_poly.entity_id
_entity_poly.type
_entity_poly.pdbx_seq_one_letter_code
_entity_poly.pdbx_strand_id
1 'polypeptide(L)'
;IINGTTNYILTSMGKGGGSYCDALKAAQDLGYAEPDPTNDVEGIDAAYKLCVLATLAFHVDVHPDNVYVEGITKLTDRDFTYARELGYAIKLLAIARKTGDAVQARVHPALVSRDELLANVDGVLNAVEIEGDLMNRVLFQGPGAGSLPTTSSVVADALDAAVSISNAVYWPHSLRRETGLRLMPVADVRTRYYLRIGVADQPGVLARIAGALSDRAISIASVIQKEVDGEGTAEIVIMTHDAREEDVQQALSAIGALDGVSAVEQVLRVKS
;
A
#
# COMPACT_ATOMS: atom_id res chain seq x y z
N ILE A 1 -6.88 -3.02 3.56
CA ILE A 1 -6.61 -4.27 2.80
C ILE A 1 -7.94 -4.72 2.21
N ILE A 2 -8.16 -4.54 0.92
CA ILE A 2 -9.49 -4.75 0.30
C ILE A 2 -9.46 -5.66 -0.94
N ASN A 3 -8.34 -6.33 -1.16
CA ASN A 3 -8.14 -7.33 -2.19
C ASN A 3 -7.54 -8.60 -1.55
N GLY A 4 -8.31 -9.69 -1.53
CA GLY A 4 -7.95 -10.93 -0.83
C GLY A 4 -6.83 -11.69 -1.53
N THR A 5 -6.78 -11.66 -2.85
CA THR A 5 -5.77 -12.33 -3.69
C THR A 5 -4.37 -11.80 -3.41
N THR A 6 -4.19 -10.48 -3.49
CA THR A 6 -2.92 -9.84 -3.15
C THR A 6 -2.55 -10.02 -1.69
N ASN A 7 -3.52 -9.93 -0.76
CA ASN A 7 -3.21 -10.16 0.65
C ASN A 7 -2.73 -11.59 0.90
N TYR A 8 -3.30 -12.59 0.21
CA TYR A 8 -2.86 -13.96 0.29
C TYR A 8 -1.42 -14.11 -0.22
N ILE A 9 -1.11 -13.57 -1.40
CA ILE A 9 0.23 -13.63 -2.01
C ILE A 9 1.27 -13.00 -1.07
N LEU A 10 1.01 -11.77 -0.59
CA LEU A 10 1.92 -11.07 0.33
C LEU A 10 2.07 -11.80 1.67
N THR A 11 1.00 -12.41 2.18
CA THR A 11 1.05 -13.24 3.40
C THR A 11 1.93 -14.46 3.18
N SER A 12 1.80 -15.13 2.03
CA SER A 12 2.59 -16.30 1.67
C SER A 12 4.07 -15.95 1.59
N MET A 13 4.43 -14.91 0.84
CA MET A 13 5.81 -14.43 0.72
C MET A 13 6.39 -14.02 2.09
N GLY A 14 5.63 -13.31 2.91
CA GLY A 14 6.06 -12.90 4.26
C GLY A 14 6.30 -14.05 5.24
N LYS A 15 5.70 -15.21 4.99
CA LYS A 15 5.90 -16.46 5.78
C LYS A 15 7.00 -17.36 5.21
N GLY A 16 7.72 -16.92 4.17
CA GLY A 16 8.75 -17.71 3.51
C GLY A 16 8.21 -18.65 2.43
N GLY A 17 7.03 -18.36 1.87
CA GLY A 17 6.38 -19.12 0.79
C GLY A 17 7.06 -19.02 -0.58
N GLY A 18 8.35 -18.68 -0.62
CA GLY A 18 9.15 -18.57 -1.84
C GLY A 18 9.02 -17.21 -2.54
N SER A 19 9.25 -17.24 -3.85
CA SER A 19 9.21 -16.05 -4.70
C SER A 19 7.78 -15.56 -4.95
N TYR A 20 7.64 -14.37 -5.55
CA TYR A 20 6.34 -13.87 -6.02
C TYR A 20 5.64 -14.87 -6.96
N CYS A 21 6.40 -15.50 -7.86
CA CYS A 21 5.85 -16.47 -8.82
C CYS A 21 5.32 -17.73 -8.11
N ASP A 22 6.03 -18.22 -7.08
CA ASP A 22 5.60 -19.38 -6.30
C ASP A 22 4.31 -19.06 -5.51
N ALA A 23 4.27 -17.89 -4.87
CA ALA A 23 3.11 -17.43 -4.12
C ALA A 23 1.89 -17.19 -5.02
N LEU A 24 2.08 -16.61 -6.20
CA LEU A 24 1.00 -16.44 -7.19
C LEU A 24 0.48 -17.79 -7.68
N LYS A 25 1.37 -18.72 -8.02
CA LYS A 25 0.99 -20.06 -8.46
C LYS A 25 0.20 -20.79 -7.38
N ALA A 26 0.65 -20.74 -6.14
CA ALA A 26 -0.09 -21.32 -5.01
C ALA A 26 -1.48 -20.69 -4.84
N ALA A 27 -1.60 -19.37 -5.05
CA ALA A 27 -2.89 -18.69 -5.03
C ALA A 27 -3.82 -19.19 -6.15
N GLN A 28 -3.29 -19.42 -7.36
CA GLN A 28 -4.05 -19.96 -8.49
C GLN A 28 -4.49 -21.41 -8.26
N ASP A 29 -3.59 -22.26 -7.77
CA ASP A 29 -3.86 -23.67 -7.46
C ASP A 29 -4.96 -23.83 -6.40
N LEU A 30 -5.04 -22.88 -5.45
CA LEU A 30 -6.08 -22.83 -4.41
C LEU A 30 -7.36 -22.11 -4.85
N GLY A 31 -7.40 -21.55 -6.07
CA GLY A 31 -8.55 -20.79 -6.58
C GLY A 31 -8.73 -19.42 -5.94
N TYR A 32 -7.70 -18.87 -5.28
CA TYR A 32 -7.69 -17.52 -4.75
C TYR A 32 -7.28 -16.46 -5.78
N ALA A 33 -6.61 -16.86 -6.86
CA ALA A 33 -6.27 -16.02 -7.99
C ALA A 33 -6.82 -16.63 -9.28
N GLU A 34 -7.32 -15.78 -10.18
CA GLU A 34 -7.73 -16.21 -11.52
C GLU A 34 -6.49 -16.48 -12.41
N PRO A 35 -6.66 -17.19 -13.56
CA PRO A 35 -5.56 -17.38 -14.51
C PRO A 35 -4.94 -16.08 -15.02
N ASP A 36 -5.75 -15.04 -15.20
CA ASP A 36 -5.30 -13.65 -15.41
C ASP A 36 -5.59 -12.83 -14.14
N PRO A 37 -4.60 -12.68 -13.24
CA PRO A 37 -4.77 -12.00 -11.97
C PRO A 37 -4.51 -10.49 -12.07
N THR A 38 -4.42 -9.91 -13.28
CA THR A 38 -3.92 -8.53 -13.51
C THR A 38 -4.67 -7.50 -12.66
N ASN A 39 -6.01 -7.60 -12.60
CA ASN A 39 -6.82 -6.66 -11.81
C ASN A 39 -6.49 -6.69 -10.31
N ASP A 40 -6.08 -7.85 -9.79
CA ASP A 40 -5.69 -8.00 -8.41
C ASP A 40 -4.25 -7.50 -8.18
N VAL A 41 -3.28 -8.09 -8.90
CA VAL A 41 -1.85 -7.91 -8.61
C VAL A 41 -1.32 -6.53 -8.99
N GLU A 42 -1.98 -5.86 -9.94
CA GLU A 42 -1.70 -4.45 -10.29
C GLU A 42 -2.53 -3.47 -9.47
N GLY A 43 -3.35 -3.94 -8.51
CA GLY A 43 -4.07 -3.09 -7.56
C GLY A 43 -5.33 -2.38 -8.11
N ILE A 44 -5.77 -2.73 -9.32
CA ILE A 44 -6.90 -2.10 -10.02
C ILE A 44 -8.21 -2.32 -9.26
N ASP A 45 -8.49 -3.55 -8.82
CA ASP A 45 -9.67 -3.87 -8.01
C ASP A 45 -9.69 -3.07 -6.70
N ALA A 46 -8.55 -2.97 -6.03
CA ALA A 46 -8.42 -2.17 -4.82
C ALA A 46 -8.64 -0.67 -5.09
N ALA A 47 -8.25 -0.16 -6.26
CA ALA A 47 -8.47 1.24 -6.64
C ALA A 47 -9.95 1.55 -6.86
N TYR A 48 -10.70 0.66 -7.52
CA TYR A 48 -12.15 0.81 -7.68
C TYR A 48 -12.88 0.83 -6.33
N LYS A 49 -12.53 -0.11 -5.45
CA LYS A 49 -13.10 -0.15 -4.09
C LYS A 49 -12.72 1.10 -3.29
N LEU A 50 -11.51 1.61 -3.45
CA LEU A 50 -11.07 2.84 -2.79
C LEU A 50 -11.86 4.07 -3.26
N CYS A 51 -12.20 4.17 -4.53
CA CYS A 51 -13.01 5.28 -5.06
C CYS A 51 -14.37 5.35 -4.35
N VAL A 52 -15.04 4.21 -4.20
CA VAL A 52 -16.32 4.12 -3.47
C VAL A 52 -16.14 4.50 -2.01
N LEU A 53 -15.15 3.92 -1.33
CA LEU A 53 -14.89 4.19 0.09
C LEU A 53 -14.55 5.68 0.36
N ALA A 54 -13.73 6.29 -0.49
CA ALA A 54 -13.37 7.70 -0.37
C ALA A 54 -14.57 8.63 -0.63
N THR A 55 -15.43 8.27 -1.60
CA THR A 55 -16.66 9.01 -1.89
C THR A 55 -17.64 8.95 -0.72
N LEU A 56 -17.77 7.78 -0.08
CA LEU A 56 -18.60 7.61 1.10
C LEU A 56 -18.03 8.34 2.33
N ALA A 57 -16.71 8.30 2.52
CA ALA A 57 -16.06 8.86 3.71
C ALA A 57 -15.91 10.39 3.68
N PHE A 58 -15.63 10.96 2.50
CA PHE A 58 -15.29 12.38 2.37
C PHE A 58 -16.24 13.17 1.47
N HIS A 59 -17.30 12.54 0.94
CA HIS A 59 -18.28 13.19 0.07
C HIS A 59 -17.67 13.92 -1.13
N VAL A 60 -16.56 13.39 -1.66
CA VAL A 60 -15.85 13.88 -2.84
C VAL A 60 -15.91 12.85 -3.95
N ASP A 61 -16.10 13.27 -5.21
CA ASP A 61 -16.05 12.34 -6.33
C ASP A 61 -14.60 11.92 -6.58
N VAL A 62 -14.31 10.63 -6.38
CA VAL A 62 -13.01 10.05 -6.72
C VAL A 62 -13.16 9.19 -7.97
N HIS A 63 -12.52 9.59 -9.05
CA HIS A 63 -12.45 8.80 -10.28
C HIS A 63 -11.23 7.88 -10.23
N PRO A 64 -11.29 6.64 -10.78
CA PRO A 64 -10.16 5.72 -10.80
C PRO A 64 -8.87 6.31 -11.38
N ASP A 65 -8.99 7.12 -12.44
CA ASP A 65 -7.83 7.80 -13.07
C ASP A 65 -7.10 8.79 -12.14
N ASN A 66 -7.75 9.21 -11.05
CA ASN A 66 -7.17 10.12 -10.06
C ASN A 66 -6.53 9.38 -8.87
N VAL A 67 -6.64 8.04 -8.83
CA VAL A 67 -6.03 7.22 -7.78
C VAL A 67 -4.65 6.81 -8.24
N TYR A 68 -3.63 7.09 -7.44
CA TYR A 68 -2.31 6.49 -7.69
C TYR A 68 -2.38 4.99 -7.43
N VAL A 69 -1.94 4.17 -8.38
CA VAL A 69 -1.97 2.71 -8.27
C VAL A 69 -0.59 2.14 -8.55
N GLU A 70 -0.14 1.27 -7.65
CA GLU A 70 1.08 0.49 -7.78
C GLU A 70 0.78 -0.95 -7.31
N GLY A 71 1.16 -1.92 -8.13
CA GLY A 71 0.96 -3.34 -7.88
C GLY A 71 2.00 -3.97 -6.97
N ILE A 72 1.88 -5.29 -6.77
CA ILE A 72 2.78 -6.10 -5.93
C ILE A 72 3.85 -6.86 -6.74
N THR A 73 3.84 -6.76 -8.07
CA THR A 73 4.61 -7.60 -8.99
C THR A 73 6.12 -7.40 -8.93
N LYS A 74 6.59 -6.27 -8.42
CA LYS A 74 8.02 -5.95 -8.26
C LYS A 74 8.61 -6.39 -6.93
N LEU A 75 7.81 -6.92 -6.01
CA LEU A 75 8.29 -7.33 -4.69
C LEU A 75 9.10 -8.62 -4.77
N THR A 76 10.21 -8.66 -4.04
CA THR A 76 11.05 -9.86 -3.91
C THR A 76 11.08 -10.38 -2.49
N ASP A 77 11.54 -11.63 -2.31
CA ASP A 77 11.79 -12.28 -1.01
C ASP A 77 12.71 -11.46 -0.08
N ARG A 78 13.71 -10.78 -0.66
CA ARG A 78 14.59 -9.85 0.07
C ARG A 78 13.81 -8.72 0.73
N ASP A 79 12.82 -8.14 0.04
CA ASP A 79 11.99 -7.05 0.59
C ASP A 79 11.27 -7.51 1.86
N PHE A 80 10.73 -8.73 1.87
CA PHE A 80 10.07 -9.32 3.04
C PHE A 80 11.04 -9.66 4.17
N THR A 81 12.26 -10.09 3.82
CA THR A 81 13.31 -10.39 4.80
C THR A 81 13.71 -9.13 5.55
N TYR A 82 14.04 -8.05 4.83
CA TYR A 82 14.36 -6.75 5.44
C TYR A 82 13.18 -6.14 6.19
N ALA A 83 11.98 -6.19 5.62
CA ALA A 83 10.78 -5.70 6.29
C ALA A 83 10.59 -6.38 7.65
N ARG A 84 10.76 -7.70 7.73
CA ARG A 84 10.64 -8.47 8.98
C ARG A 84 11.72 -8.08 9.99
N GLU A 85 12.98 -7.94 9.57
CA GLU A 85 14.08 -7.51 10.45
C GLU A 85 13.85 -6.11 11.02
N LEU A 86 13.24 -5.23 10.23
CA LEU A 86 12.87 -3.87 10.64
C LEU A 86 11.59 -3.81 11.48
N GLY A 87 10.89 -4.93 11.71
CA GLY A 87 9.65 -4.98 12.51
C GLY A 87 8.37 -4.68 11.73
N TYR A 88 8.37 -4.82 10.41
CA TYR A 88 7.24 -4.52 9.53
C TYR A 88 6.71 -5.77 8.81
N ALA A 89 5.48 -5.64 8.30
CA ALA A 89 4.89 -6.51 7.29
C ALA A 89 4.62 -5.71 6.01
N ILE A 90 4.66 -6.35 4.85
CA ILE A 90 4.28 -5.72 3.57
C ILE A 90 2.82 -6.05 3.27
N LYS A 91 1.99 -5.04 3.03
CA LYS A 91 0.58 -5.18 2.67
C LYS A 91 0.24 -4.26 1.48
N LEU A 92 -0.65 -4.68 0.59
CA LEU A 92 -1.23 -3.80 -0.42
C LEU A 92 -2.32 -2.97 0.25
N LEU A 93 -2.06 -1.68 0.43
CA LEU A 93 -2.97 -0.77 1.12
C LEU A 93 -3.68 0.14 0.12
N ALA A 94 -4.99 0.21 0.24
CA ALA A 94 -5.82 1.26 -0.33
C ALA A 94 -6.05 2.32 0.75
N ILE A 95 -5.53 3.52 0.54
CA ILE A 95 -5.50 4.60 1.53
C ILE A 95 -6.21 5.82 0.96
N ALA A 96 -7.25 6.27 1.65
CA ALA A 96 -7.84 7.58 1.46
C ALA A 96 -7.69 8.39 2.76
N ARG A 97 -7.16 9.61 2.67
CA ARG A 97 -6.95 10.48 3.85
C ARG A 97 -7.25 11.92 3.49
N LYS A 98 -8.02 12.60 4.34
CA LYS A 98 -8.24 14.04 4.28
C LYS A 98 -7.15 14.77 5.07
N THR A 99 -6.59 15.84 4.51
CA THR A 99 -5.60 16.71 5.15
C THR A 99 -5.91 18.15 4.77
N GLY A 100 -6.49 18.90 5.70
CA GLY A 100 -7.12 20.19 5.41
C GLY A 100 -8.19 20.03 4.33
N ASP A 101 -8.08 20.82 3.26
CA ASP A 101 -9.02 20.83 2.15
C ASP A 101 -8.61 19.87 1.00
N ALA A 102 -7.71 18.92 1.27
CA ALA A 102 -7.24 17.97 0.27
C ALA A 102 -7.50 16.52 0.69
N VAL A 103 -7.84 15.66 -0.27
CA VAL A 103 -8.01 14.21 -0.08
C VAL A 103 -6.99 13.50 -0.96
N GLN A 104 -6.12 12.69 -0.35
CA GLN A 104 -5.29 11.75 -1.10
C GLN A 104 -6.06 10.43 -1.28
N ALA A 105 -5.89 9.79 -2.44
CA ALA A 105 -6.38 8.45 -2.71
C ALA A 105 -5.29 7.67 -3.45
N ARG A 106 -4.81 6.57 -2.84
CA ARG A 106 -3.69 5.79 -3.38
C ARG A 106 -3.79 4.32 -3.00
N VAL A 107 -3.34 3.45 -3.90
CA VAL A 107 -3.18 2.01 -3.73
C VAL A 107 -1.73 1.66 -4.03
N HIS A 108 -1.02 1.10 -3.06
CA HIS A 108 0.36 0.66 -3.26
C HIS A 108 0.78 -0.33 -2.17
N PRO A 109 1.83 -1.15 -2.41
CA PRO A 109 2.47 -1.90 -1.35
C PRO A 109 3.01 -0.93 -0.30
N ALA A 110 2.86 -1.29 0.96
CA ALA A 110 3.34 -0.49 2.08
C ALA A 110 3.86 -1.36 3.21
N LEU A 111 4.88 -0.85 3.90
CA LEU A 111 5.30 -1.37 5.20
C LEU A 111 4.30 -0.95 6.27
N VAL A 112 3.81 -1.91 7.04
CA VAL A 112 2.91 -1.72 8.18
C VAL A 112 3.62 -2.27 9.41
N SER A 113 3.68 -1.49 10.49
CA SER A 113 4.31 -1.96 11.73
C SER A 113 3.62 -3.22 12.22
N ARG A 114 4.39 -4.23 12.65
CA ARG A 114 3.82 -5.48 13.18
C ARG A 114 3.02 -5.28 14.47
N ASP A 115 3.20 -4.16 15.14
CA ASP A 115 2.42 -3.76 16.31
C ASP A 115 0.99 -3.29 15.94
N GLU A 116 0.72 -3.00 14.66
CA GLU A 116 -0.59 -2.61 14.19
C GLU A 116 -1.46 -3.84 13.86
N LEU A 117 -2.77 -3.73 14.12
CA LEU A 117 -3.74 -4.78 13.82
C LEU A 117 -3.74 -5.13 12.32
N LEU A 118 -3.61 -4.14 11.44
CA LEU A 118 -3.58 -4.33 9.98
C LEU A 118 -2.42 -5.22 9.51
N ALA A 119 -1.28 -5.21 10.19
CA ALA A 119 -0.15 -6.06 9.81
C ALA A 119 -0.46 -7.56 9.97
N ASN A 120 -1.41 -7.88 10.86
CA ASN A 120 -1.80 -9.25 11.20
C ASN A 120 -3.04 -9.74 10.42
N VAL A 121 -3.57 -8.93 9.49
CA VAL A 121 -4.67 -9.34 8.61
C VAL A 121 -4.10 -10.20 7.47
N ASP A 122 -4.20 -11.50 7.63
CA ASP A 122 -3.52 -12.49 6.79
C ASP A 122 -4.47 -13.28 5.86
N GLY A 123 -3.86 -13.90 4.85
CA GLY A 123 -4.55 -14.79 3.92
C GLY A 123 -5.51 -14.01 3.02
N VAL A 124 -6.70 -14.55 2.80
CA VAL A 124 -7.72 -13.95 1.92
C VAL A 124 -8.63 -12.93 2.63
N LEU A 125 -8.34 -12.61 3.90
CA LEU A 125 -9.15 -11.67 4.66
C LEU A 125 -8.94 -10.24 4.16
N ASN A 126 -10.03 -9.47 4.22
CA ASN A 126 -10.01 -8.03 4.06
C ASN A 126 -10.12 -7.35 5.42
N ALA A 127 -9.62 -6.13 5.48
CA ALA A 127 -9.82 -5.23 6.61
C ALA A 127 -9.85 -3.76 6.17
N VAL A 128 -10.77 -3.01 6.77
CA VAL A 128 -10.94 -1.56 6.59
C VAL A 128 -10.76 -0.89 7.95
N GLU A 129 -9.71 -0.10 8.08
CA GLU A 129 -9.48 0.78 9.24
C GLU A 129 -10.02 2.16 8.90
N ILE A 130 -10.87 2.70 9.78
CA ILE A 130 -11.43 4.04 9.66
C ILE A 130 -10.95 4.86 10.85
N GLU A 131 -10.39 6.04 10.59
CA GLU A 131 -9.97 6.98 11.61
C GLU A 131 -10.86 8.23 11.56
N GLY A 132 -11.52 8.54 12.68
CA GLY A 132 -12.34 9.74 12.85
C GLY A 132 -11.92 10.57 14.05
N ASP A 133 -12.32 11.83 14.08
CA ASP A 133 -12.00 12.81 15.12
C ASP A 133 -12.43 12.39 16.53
N LEU A 134 -13.63 11.81 16.66
CA LEU A 134 -14.20 11.38 17.94
C LEU A 134 -14.06 9.88 18.22
N MET A 135 -14.12 9.06 17.16
CA MET A 135 -14.08 7.59 17.31
C MET A 135 -12.67 7.03 17.30
N ASN A 136 -11.65 7.85 16.99
CA ASN A 136 -10.28 7.42 16.74
C ASN A 136 -10.29 6.29 15.68
N ARG A 137 -9.57 5.18 15.90
CA ARG A 137 -9.46 4.06 14.96
C ARG A 137 -10.49 2.95 15.24
N VAL A 138 -11.23 2.58 14.21
CA VAL A 138 -12.11 1.41 14.18
C VAL A 138 -11.69 0.49 13.04
N LEU A 139 -11.56 -0.81 13.31
CA LEU A 139 -11.18 -1.81 12.34
C LEU A 139 -12.34 -2.78 12.07
N PHE A 140 -12.75 -2.89 10.81
CA PHE A 140 -13.67 -3.93 10.34
C PHE A 140 -12.85 -4.99 9.62
N GLN A 141 -12.95 -6.25 10.04
CA GLN A 141 -12.21 -7.36 9.46
C GLN A 141 -13.15 -8.53 9.15
N GLY A 142 -12.95 -9.16 7.99
CA GLY A 142 -13.73 -10.32 7.59
C GLY A 142 -13.38 -10.80 6.19
N PRO A 143 -14.07 -11.83 5.68
CA PRO A 143 -13.95 -12.23 4.29
C PRO A 143 -14.48 -11.12 3.38
N GLY A 144 -13.68 -10.67 2.42
CA GLY A 144 -14.08 -9.61 1.48
C GLY A 144 -14.39 -10.10 0.07
N ALA A 145 -14.43 -11.42 -0.13
CA ALA A 145 -14.83 -12.09 -1.35
C ALA A 145 -15.46 -13.46 -1.01
N GLY A 146 -16.05 -14.11 -2.00
CA GLY A 146 -16.69 -15.42 -1.87
C GLY A 146 -18.22 -15.36 -1.96
N SER A 147 -18.83 -16.48 -2.37
CA SER A 147 -20.27 -16.53 -2.67
C SER A 147 -21.14 -16.19 -1.47
N LEU A 148 -20.90 -16.80 -0.31
CA LEU A 148 -21.72 -16.57 0.90
C LEU A 148 -21.54 -15.16 1.49
N PRO A 149 -20.32 -14.62 1.72
CA PRO A 149 -20.14 -13.25 2.21
C PRO A 149 -20.77 -12.20 1.27
N THR A 150 -20.60 -12.38 -0.04
CA THR A 150 -21.18 -11.46 -1.04
C THR A 150 -22.71 -11.54 -1.04
N THR A 151 -23.28 -12.75 -1.00
CA THR A 151 -24.73 -12.96 -0.91
C THR A 151 -25.31 -12.31 0.36
N SER A 152 -24.61 -12.40 1.49
CA SER A 152 -25.04 -11.77 2.74
C SER A 152 -25.22 -10.24 2.58
N SER A 153 -24.31 -9.58 1.86
CA SER A 153 -24.38 -8.13 1.63
C SER A 153 -25.53 -7.77 0.69
N VAL A 154 -25.70 -8.53 -0.41
CA VAL A 154 -26.80 -8.34 -1.36
C VAL A 154 -28.17 -8.52 -0.69
N VAL A 155 -28.31 -9.53 0.17
CA VAL A 155 -29.57 -9.77 0.91
C VAL A 155 -29.86 -8.66 1.90
N ALA A 156 -28.84 -8.13 2.60
CA ALA A 156 -29.01 -7.00 3.51
C ALA A 156 -29.54 -5.76 2.75
N ASP A 157 -28.91 -5.38 1.64
CA ASP A 157 -29.36 -4.25 0.82
C ASP A 157 -30.77 -4.45 0.25
N ALA A 158 -31.12 -5.67 -0.16
CA ALA A 158 -32.46 -5.99 -0.65
C ALA A 158 -33.53 -5.86 0.45
N LEU A 159 -33.21 -6.26 1.68
CA LEU A 159 -34.10 -6.10 2.83
C LEU A 159 -34.25 -4.61 3.21
N ASP A 160 -33.15 -3.86 3.25
CA ASP A 160 -33.16 -2.42 3.53
C ASP A 160 -33.99 -1.65 2.50
N ALA A 161 -33.87 -2.01 1.21
CA ALA A 161 -34.69 -1.46 0.15
C ALA A 161 -36.18 -1.81 0.33
N ALA A 162 -36.50 -3.06 0.66
CA ALA A 162 -37.89 -3.49 0.89
C ALA A 162 -38.53 -2.76 2.09
N VAL A 163 -37.79 -2.61 3.19
CA VAL A 163 -38.23 -1.86 4.37
C VAL A 163 -38.44 -0.37 4.04
N SER A 164 -37.52 0.23 3.28
CA SER A 164 -37.62 1.63 2.85
C SER A 164 -38.87 1.88 1.99
N ILE A 165 -39.12 1.00 1.01
CA ILE A 165 -40.33 1.04 0.15
C ILE A 165 -41.60 0.85 0.99
N SER A 166 -41.62 -0.14 1.89
CA SER A 166 -42.80 -0.44 2.71
C SER A 166 -43.15 0.69 3.67
N ASN A 167 -42.17 1.42 4.17
CA ASN A 167 -42.38 2.53 5.10
C ASN A 167 -42.52 3.90 4.40
N ALA A 168 -42.37 3.96 3.07
CA ALA A 168 -42.26 5.21 2.31
C ALA A 168 -41.18 6.17 2.87
N VAL A 169 -40.14 5.61 3.50
CA VAL A 169 -38.99 6.34 4.01
C VAL A 169 -37.87 6.14 3.01
N TYR A 170 -37.58 7.18 2.24
CA TYR A 170 -36.42 7.19 1.35
C TYR A 170 -35.27 7.83 2.10
N TRP A 171 -34.21 7.07 2.38
CA TRP A 171 -32.98 7.68 2.86
C TRP A 171 -32.49 8.62 1.77
N PRO A 172 -32.22 9.91 2.07
CA PRO A 172 -31.61 10.78 1.09
C PRO A 172 -30.16 10.30 0.88
N HIS A 173 -29.98 9.36 -0.04
CA HIS A 173 -28.66 8.92 -0.51
C HIS A 173 -27.95 9.99 -1.35
N SER A 174 -28.49 11.20 -1.45
CA SER A 174 -27.73 12.32 -1.96
C SER A 174 -26.59 12.60 -0.97
N LEU A 175 -25.44 11.95 -1.20
CA LEU A 175 -24.17 12.39 -0.67
C LEU A 175 -24.02 13.84 -1.13
N ARG A 176 -24.35 14.77 -0.25
CA ARG A 176 -24.23 16.19 -0.55
C ARG A 176 -22.74 16.43 -0.70
N ARG A 177 -22.32 16.68 -1.94
CA ARG A 177 -20.91 16.88 -2.27
C ARG A 177 -20.33 17.97 -1.38
N GLU A 178 -19.21 17.66 -0.76
CA GLU A 178 -18.45 18.67 -0.02
C GLU A 178 -17.75 19.56 -1.05
N THR A 179 -18.23 20.80 -1.20
CA THR A 179 -17.62 21.78 -2.09
C THR A 179 -16.35 22.32 -1.46
N GLY A 180 -15.23 22.27 -2.18
CA GLY A 180 -13.95 22.85 -1.73
C GLY A 180 -12.86 21.83 -1.45
N LEU A 181 -13.18 20.53 -1.36
CA LEU A 181 -12.16 19.49 -1.30
C LEU A 181 -11.53 19.25 -2.67
N ARG A 182 -10.20 19.22 -2.71
CA ARG A 182 -9.42 18.85 -3.91
C ARG A 182 -8.78 17.47 -3.75
N LEU A 183 -8.64 16.74 -4.84
CA LEU A 183 -7.80 15.54 -4.85
C LEU A 183 -6.33 15.96 -4.84
N MET A 184 -5.56 15.38 -3.91
CA MET A 184 -4.13 15.60 -3.78
C MET A 184 -3.39 14.72 -4.80
N PRO A 185 -2.55 15.30 -5.68
CA PRO A 185 -1.65 14.52 -6.51
C PRO A 185 -0.70 13.68 -5.65
N VAL A 186 -0.35 12.47 -6.09
CA VAL A 186 0.59 11.61 -5.34
C VAL A 186 1.92 12.31 -5.07
N ALA A 187 2.38 13.17 -5.99
CA ALA A 187 3.59 13.97 -5.88
C ALA A 187 3.64 14.86 -4.62
N ASP A 188 2.48 15.25 -4.08
CA ASP A 188 2.36 16.09 -2.90
C ASP A 188 2.20 15.30 -1.60
N VAL A 189 2.00 13.98 -1.69
CA VAL A 189 1.81 13.12 -0.53
C VAL A 189 3.09 13.09 0.30
N ARG A 190 2.92 13.21 1.62
CA ARG A 190 4.00 13.08 2.59
C ARG A 190 3.85 11.77 3.36
N THR A 191 4.91 10.98 3.38
CA THR A 191 4.96 9.69 4.07
C THR A 191 6.42 9.31 4.30
N ARG A 192 6.67 8.29 5.11
CA ARG A 192 8.00 7.66 5.21
C ARG A 192 8.21 6.65 4.10
N TYR A 193 9.48 6.39 3.77
CA TYR A 193 9.90 5.48 2.70
C TYR A 193 10.95 4.49 3.20
N TYR A 194 10.85 3.26 2.72
CA TYR A 194 11.87 2.23 2.69
C TYR A 194 12.51 2.23 1.31
N LEU A 195 13.83 2.31 1.26
CA LEU A 195 14.63 2.25 0.04
C LEU A 195 15.58 1.06 0.16
N ARG A 196 15.59 0.16 -0.83
CA ARG A 196 16.61 -0.87 -0.99
C ARG A 196 17.43 -0.54 -2.23
N ILE A 197 18.73 -0.38 -2.06
CA ILE A 197 19.65 0.08 -3.10
C ILE A 197 20.79 -0.92 -3.19
N GLY A 198 20.98 -1.48 -4.39
CA GLY A 198 22.15 -2.28 -4.72
C GLY A 198 23.35 -1.37 -4.98
N VAL A 199 24.48 -1.68 -4.35
CA VAL A 199 25.70 -0.88 -4.45
C VAL A 199 26.94 -1.76 -4.58
N ALA A 200 27.99 -1.19 -5.18
CA ALA A 200 29.34 -1.75 -5.04
C ALA A 200 29.80 -1.57 -3.59
N ASP A 201 30.48 -2.59 -3.05
CA ASP A 201 31.03 -2.55 -1.70
C ASP A 201 32.32 -1.73 -1.67
N GLN A 202 32.15 -0.40 -1.71
CA GLN A 202 33.23 0.57 -1.77
C GLN A 202 32.99 1.72 -0.78
N PRO A 203 34.05 2.24 -0.14
CA PRO A 203 33.93 3.41 0.73
C PRO A 203 33.30 4.62 0.03
N GLY A 204 32.45 5.35 0.74
CA GLY A 204 31.88 6.62 0.27
C GLY A 204 30.61 6.50 -0.59
N VAL A 205 30.15 5.30 -0.95
CA VAL A 205 28.85 5.15 -1.64
C VAL A 205 27.70 5.61 -0.74
N LEU A 206 27.64 5.12 0.51
CA LEU A 206 26.61 5.54 1.48
C LEU A 206 26.60 7.06 1.71
N ALA A 207 27.78 7.69 1.78
CA ALA A 207 27.89 9.14 1.98
C ALA A 207 27.27 9.93 0.82
N ARG A 208 27.46 9.47 -0.42
CA ARG A 208 26.88 10.10 -1.61
C ARG A 208 25.36 9.88 -1.68
N ILE A 209 24.87 8.70 -1.32
CA ILE A 209 23.42 8.43 -1.21
C ILE A 209 22.80 9.35 -0.15
N ALA A 210 23.41 9.44 1.04
CA ALA A 210 22.95 10.34 2.09
C ALA A 210 22.98 11.81 1.66
N GLY A 211 24.00 12.22 0.90
CA GLY A 211 24.07 13.55 0.28
C GLY A 211 22.89 13.82 -0.65
N ALA A 212 22.60 12.90 -1.58
CA ALA A 212 21.47 13.04 -2.52
C ALA A 212 20.10 13.14 -1.83
N LEU A 213 19.90 12.42 -0.71
CA LEU A 213 18.70 12.56 0.12
C LEU A 213 18.68 13.91 0.84
N SER A 214 19.82 14.34 1.40
CA SER A 214 19.97 15.61 2.11
C SER A 214 19.73 16.83 1.20
N ASP A 215 20.17 16.77 -0.06
CA ASP A 215 19.94 17.82 -1.06
C ASP A 215 18.44 18.06 -1.34
N ARG A 216 17.60 17.08 -1.00
CA ARG A 216 16.13 17.14 -1.08
C ARG A 216 15.45 17.27 0.29
N ALA A 217 16.21 17.60 1.33
CA ALA A 217 15.75 17.73 2.72
C ALA A 217 15.08 16.44 3.27
N ILE A 218 15.50 15.26 2.81
CA ILE A 218 14.99 13.97 3.27
C ILE A 218 15.86 13.47 4.41
N SER A 219 15.29 13.39 5.61
CA SER A 219 15.99 12.85 6.78
C SER A 219 15.96 11.32 6.80
N ILE A 220 17.08 10.72 7.18
CA ILE A 220 17.21 9.28 7.38
C ILE A 220 16.84 8.93 8.82
N ALA A 221 15.98 7.94 9.00
CA ALA A 221 15.59 7.40 10.30
C ALA A 221 16.47 6.21 10.69
N SER A 222 16.82 5.33 9.75
CA SER A 222 17.76 4.23 9.97
C SER A 222 18.42 3.77 8.67
N VAL A 223 19.58 3.15 8.80
CA VAL A 223 20.34 2.54 7.70
C VAL A 223 20.79 1.15 8.12
N ILE A 224 20.68 0.19 7.21
CA ILE A 224 21.30 -1.14 7.31
C ILE A 224 22.11 -1.35 6.05
N GLN A 225 23.37 -1.76 6.18
CA GLN A 225 24.17 -2.23 5.06
C GLN A 225 24.45 -3.72 5.28
N LYS A 226 24.19 -4.53 4.25
CA LYS A 226 24.55 -5.95 4.25
C LYS A 226 25.38 -6.28 3.01
N GLU A 227 26.40 -7.10 3.21
CA GLU A 227 27.14 -7.71 2.10
C GLU A 227 26.22 -8.69 1.36
N VAL A 228 26.19 -8.60 0.04
CA VAL A 228 25.43 -9.48 -0.82
C VAL A 228 26.42 -10.23 -1.67
N ASP A 229 26.74 -11.43 -1.20
CA ASP A 229 27.65 -12.38 -1.83
C ASP A 229 29.10 -11.84 -1.91
N GLY A 230 30.10 -12.72 -1.70
CA GLY A 230 31.52 -12.35 -1.53
C GLY A 230 32.22 -11.74 -2.75
N GLU A 231 31.46 -11.18 -3.70
CA GLU A 231 31.89 -10.61 -4.98
C GLU A 231 32.01 -9.08 -4.95
N GLY A 232 32.00 -8.45 -3.76
CA GLY A 232 32.21 -7.01 -3.61
C GLY A 232 30.98 -6.17 -3.91
N THR A 233 29.78 -6.72 -3.68
CA THR A 233 28.51 -6.01 -3.74
C THR A 233 27.84 -5.97 -2.36
N ALA A 234 27.09 -4.91 -2.10
CA ALA A 234 26.33 -4.73 -0.88
C ALA A 234 24.93 -4.17 -1.17
N GLU A 235 24.01 -4.39 -0.25
CA GLU A 235 22.70 -3.74 -0.24
C GLU A 235 22.66 -2.72 0.89
N ILE A 236 22.28 -1.50 0.54
CA ILE A 236 21.98 -0.44 1.50
C ILE A 236 20.47 -0.31 1.59
N VAL A 237 19.94 -0.50 2.79
CA VAL A 237 18.53 -0.34 3.14
C VAL A 237 18.38 0.90 4.01
N ILE A 238 17.54 1.84 3.57
CA ILE A 238 17.31 3.12 4.25
C ILE A 238 15.84 3.24 4.59
N MET A 239 15.54 3.58 5.85
CA MET A 239 14.23 4.09 6.26
C MET A 239 14.34 5.60 6.40
N THR A 240 13.39 6.34 5.84
CA THR A 240 13.33 7.80 5.94
C THR A 240 12.34 8.25 7.03
N HIS A 241 12.44 9.51 7.43
CA HIS A 241 11.33 10.25 8.04
C HIS A 241 10.31 10.68 6.97
N ASP A 242 9.25 11.39 7.37
CA ASP A 242 8.27 11.89 6.41
C ASP A 242 8.92 12.80 5.38
N ALA A 243 8.74 12.45 4.11
CA ALA A 243 9.22 13.19 2.96
C ALA A 243 8.09 13.31 1.93
N ARG A 244 8.15 14.35 1.10
CA ARG A 244 7.21 14.54 -0.01
C ARG A 244 7.61 13.63 -1.16
N GLU A 245 6.62 12.97 -1.76
CA GLU A 245 6.81 12.01 -2.86
C GLU A 245 7.67 12.57 -3.99
N GLU A 246 7.38 13.78 -4.47
CA GLU A 246 8.15 14.41 -5.55
C GLU A 246 9.64 14.55 -5.20
N ASP A 247 9.95 14.94 -3.97
CA ASP A 247 11.34 15.12 -3.50
C ASP A 247 12.06 13.76 -3.43
N VAL A 248 11.35 12.71 -3.01
CA VAL A 248 11.87 11.33 -2.98
C VAL A 248 12.14 10.82 -4.39
N GLN A 249 11.21 11.01 -5.33
CA GLN A 249 11.41 10.59 -6.72
C GLN A 249 12.61 11.30 -7.37
N GLN A 250 12.79 12.59 -7.10
CA GLN A 250 13.96 13.33 -7.57
C GLN A 250 15.26 12.85 -6.91
N ALA A 251 15.24 12.54 -5.62
CA ALA A 251 16.40 11.96 -4.93
C ALA A 251 16.76 10.58 -5.47
N LEU A 252 15.77 9.72 -5.73
CA LEU A 252 15.97 8.38 -6.31
C LEU A 252 16.58 8.45 -7.71
N SER A 253 16.11 9.38 -8.53
CA SER A 253 16.71 9.62 -9.86
C SER A 253 18.18 10.06 -9.75
N ALA A 254 18.53 10.89 -8.77
CA ALA A 254 19.91 11.30 -8.54
C ALA A 254 20.77 10.13 -8.01
N ILE A 255 20.23 9.34 -7.08
CA ILE A 255 20.88 8.15 -6.51
C ILE A 255 21.20 7.12 -7.60
N GLY A 256 20.26 6.85 -8.50
CA GLY A 256 20.45 5.90 -9.60
C GLY A 256 21.53 6.32 -10.60
N ALA A 257 21.97 7.59 -10.58
CA ALA A 257 23.04 8.10 -11.43
C ALA A 257 24.41 8.18 -10.74
N LEU A 258 24.51 7.78 -9.46
CA LEU A 258 25.78 7.83 -8.71
C LEU A 258 26.70 6.67 -9.07
N ASP A 259 28.00 6.94 -9.22
CA ASP A 259 29.00 5.87 -9.43
C ASP A 259 29.01 4.90 -8.25
N GLY A 260 28.93 3.60 -8.51
CA GLY A 260 28.90 2.57 -7.48
C GLY A 260 27.51 2.25 -6.94
N VAL A 261 26.45 2.88 -7.46
CA VAL A 261 25.07 2.38 -7.32
C VAL A 261 24.75 1.51 -8.53
N SER A 262 24.33 0.26 -8.31
CA SER A 262 23.92 -0.64 -9.40
C SER A 262 22.46 -0.41 -9.80
N ALA A 263 21.57 -0.32 -8.80
CA ALA A 263 20.15 -0.05 -9.00
C ALA A 263 19.48 0.40 -7.70
N VAL A 264 18.40 1.16 -7.84
CA VAL A 264 17.39 1.30 -6.79
C VAL A 264 16.46 0.09 -6.92
N GLU A 265 16.72 -0.94 -6.12
CA GLU A 265 16.07 -2.25 -6.20
C GLU A 265 14.60 -2.19 -5.79
N GLN A 266 14.28 -1.44 -4.73
CA GLN A 266 12.92 -1.33 -4.24
C GLN A 266 12.66 -0.01 -3.51
N VAL A 267 11.44 0.50 -3.66
CA VAL A 267 10.92 1.65 -2.92
C VAL A 267 9.55 1.30 -2.38
N LEU A 268 9.41 1.23 -1.05
CA LEU A 268 8.12 1.01 -0.41
C LEU A 268 7.78 2.20 0.46
N ARG A 269 6.50 2.55 0.49
CA ARG A 269 6.00 3.55 1.43
C ARG A 269 5.73 2.89 2.77
N VAL A 270 5.89 3.60 3.87
CA VAL A 270 5.53 3.12 5.20
C VAL A 270 4.20 3.74 5.59
N LYS A 271 3.25 2.93 6.06
CA LYS A 271 2.00 3.42 6.62
C LYS A 271 2.32 4.31 7.83
N SER A 272 1.88 5.56 7.75
CA SER A 272 1.85 6.55 8.84
C SER A 272 0.61 6.40 9.71
#